data_AF-A0AAJ0GHM3-F1
#
_entry.id   AF-A0AAJ0GHM3-F1
#
_cell.length_a   1.000
_cell.length_b   1.000
_cell.length_c   1.000
_cell.angle_alpha   90.00
_cell.angle_beta   90.00
_cell.angle_gamma   90.00
#
_symmetry.space_group_name_H-M   'P 1'
#
loop_
_entity.id
_entity.type
_entity.pdbx_description
1 polymer ?
#
loop_
_entity_poly.entity_id
_entity_poly.type
_entity_poly.pdbx_seq_one_letter_code
_entity_poly.pdbx_strand_id
1 'polypeptide(L)'
;MEACGASGVDRGVMPVELSIDESLVDDNEAYPITVTLRHLSENDATPQQSATSANGAAIQDGLFRSNMTPDDTHELLQASKLDAKADREEIVKAKYMLGADGAHSWVRNQLGFKLEGDSTDYIWGVLDIIPITDFPDIRMRCAIHSANAGSVMVIPRENKLVRLYIQLTTTEKGEGGAKVDRSKITPQVILESAQRIMAPYKLTYRVLDWVCRTPMAV
;
A
#
# COMPACT_ATOMS: atom_id res chain seq x y z
N MET A 1 36.78 -8.54 21.86
CA MET A 1 36.09 -8.30 20.58
C MET A 1 34.63 -8.66 20.81
N GLU A 2 33.84 -7.71 21.30
CA GLU A 2 32.38 -7.87 21.37
C GLU A 2 31.83 -7.90 19.95
N ALA A 3 31.00 -8.89 19.67
CA ALA A 3 30.34 -9.05 18.39
C ALA A 3 29.45 -7.83 18.13
N CYS A 4 29.74 -7.10 17.04
CA CYS A 4 28.83 -6.12 16.47
C CYS A 4 27.49 -6.85 16.20
N GLY A 5 26.44 -6.38 16.87
CA GLY A 5 25.17 -7.10 17.01
C GLY A 5 24.53 -7.46 15.69
N ALA A 6 23.91 -8.64 15.65
CA ALA A 6 23.08 -9.08 14.54
C ALA A 6 21.99 -8.02 14.27
N SER A 7 22.11 -7.29 13.16
CA SER A 7 21.13 -6.29 12.75
C SER A 7 19.88 -6.99 12.22
N GLY A 8 19.01 -7.42 13.13
CA GLY A 8 17.68 -7.92 12.81
C GLY A 8 16.69 -6.78 12.63
N VAL A 9 15.69 -6.97 11.77
CA VAL A 9 14.52 -6.06 11.73
C VAL A 9 13.59 -6.46 12.86
N ASP A 10 13.46 -5.58 13.85
CA ASP A 10 12.42 -5.70 14.85
C ASP A 10 11.07 -5.32 14.24
N ARG A 11 10.04 -6.14 14.46
CA ARG A 11 8.73 -6.03 13.80
C ARG A 11 7.61 -6.09 14.83
N GLY A 12 6.46 -5.53 14.48
CA GLY A 12 5.36 -5.41 15.43
C GLY A 12 5.61 -4.31 16.46
N VAL A 13 6.46 -3.33 16.15
CA VAL A 13 6.75 -2.20 17.02
C VAL A 13 6.28 -0.93 16.32
N MET A 14 5.55 -0.07 17.04
CA MET A 14 5.01 1.18 16.52
C MET A 14 5.41 2.37 17.41
N PRO A 15 5.85 3.50 16.83
CA PRO A 15 6.12 4.69 17.61
C PRO A 15 4.82 5.33 18.10
N VAL A 16 4.81 5.74 19.37
CA VAL A 16 3.65 6.38 20.02
C VAL A 16 3.92 7.85 20.36
N GLU A 17 5.19 8.21 20.60
CA GLU A 17 5.59 9.57 20.98
C GLU A 17 7.00 9.86 20.47
N LEU A 18 7.23 11.10 20.03
CA LEU A 18 8.52 11.61 19.56
C LEU A 18 8.79 12.95 20.26
N SER A 19 9.95 13.06 20.88
CA SER A 19 10.46 14.30 21.48
C SER A 19 11.88 14.56 20.97
N ILE A 20 12.15 15.83 20.65
CA ILE A 20 13.45 16.29 20.18
C ILE A 20 13.89 17.43 21.09
N ASP A 21 15.01 17.23 21.78
CA ASP A 21 15.65 18.26 22.58
C ASP A 21 16.60 19.08 21.69
N GLU A 22 16.11 20.23 21.23
CA GLU A 22 16.87 21.15 20.38
C GLU A 22 18.13 21.71 21.06
N SER A 23 18.22 21.67 22.39
CA SER A 23 19.41 22.18 23.10
C SER A 23 20.63 21.26 22.98
N LEU A 24 20.41 19.99 22.61
CA LEU A 24 21.42 18.95 22.56
C LEU A 24 21.84 18.57 21.12
N VAL A 25 21.31 19.25 20.11
CA VAL A 25 21.53 18.89 18.69
C VAL A 25 22.96 19.08 18.21
N ASP A 26 23.70 20.02 18.82
CA ASP A 26 25.09 20.30 18.47
C ASP A 26 26.09 19.43 19.28
N ASP A 27 25.61 18.65 20.26
CA ASP A 27 26.44 17.74 21.04
C ASP A 27 26.48 16.34 20.38
N ASN A 28 27.63 16.01 19.80
CA ASN A 28 27.84 14.73 19.13
C ASN A 28 27.78 13.51 20.05
N GLU A 29 27.90 13.69 21.38
CA GLU A 29 27.77 12.62 22.36
C GLU A 29 26.37 12.53 22.99
N ALA A 30 25.53 13.54 22.79
CA ALA A 30 24.16 13.53 23.27
C ALA A 30 23.22 12.66 22.40
N TYR A 31 22.05 12.35 22.97
CA TYR A 31 20.96 11.65 22.32
C TYR A 31 19.73 12.57 22.33
N PRO A 32 19.66 13.57 21.42
CA PRO A 32 18.63 14.59 21.43
C PRO A 32 17.24 14.04 21.11
N ILE A 33 17.14 12.87 20.47
CA ILE A 33 15.87 12.29 20.04
C ILE A 33 15.45 11.22 21.06
N THR A 34 14.23 11.34 21.57
CA THR A 34 13.58 10.32 22.39
C THR A 34 12.32 9.84 21.68
N VAL A 35 12.23 8.53 21.46
CA VAL A 35 11.07 7.88 20.84
C VAL A 35 10.51 6.86 21.82
N THR A 36 9.22 6.96 22.11
CA THR A 36 8.50 5.92 22.82
C THR A 36 7.93 4.96 21.78
N LEU A 37 8.29 3.69 21.91
CA LEU A 37 7.85 2.59 21.09
C LEU A 37 6.89 1.71 21.88
N ARG A 38 5.92 1.13 21.18
CA ARG A 38 5.02 0.11 21.74
C ARG A 38 5.11 -1.15 20.91
N HIS A 39 5.26 -2.27 21.59
CA HIS A 39 5.19 -3.59 21.00
C HIS A 39 3.72 -4.01 20.86
N LEU A 40 3.35 -4.43 19.66
CA LEU A 40 2.02 -4.84 19.26
C LEU A 40 1.90 -6.36 19.39
N SER A 41 0.67 -6.84 19.63
CA SER A 41 0.38 -8.27 19.54
C SER A 41 0.50 -8.74 18.07
N GLU A 42 0.68 -10.05 17.85
CA GLU A 42 0.70 -10.61 16.48
C GLU A 42 -0.61 -10.30 15.71
N ASN A 43 -1.74 -10.21 16.41
CA ASN A 43 -3.03 -9.88 15.80
C ASN A 43 -3.07 -8.43 15.31
N ASP A 44 -2.55 -7.49 16.12
CA ASP A 44 -2.53 -6.07 15.76
C ASP A 44 -1.47 -5.74 14.70
N ALA A 45 -0.38 -6.52 14.68
CA ALA A 45 0.68 -6.38 13.68
C ALA A 45 0.30 -6.95 12.31
N THR A 46 -0.76 -7.77 12.23
CA THR A 46 -1.19 -8.43 10.99
C THR A 46 -2.26 -7.59 10.30
N PRO A 47 -1.98 -7.01 9.12
CA PRO A 47 -2.96 -6.22 8.40
C PRO A 47 -4.13 -7.07 7.92
N GLN A 48 -5.34 -6.50 7.95
CA GLN A 48 -6.54 -7.18 7.46
C GLN A 48 -6.45 -7.41 5.95
N GLN A 49 -6.64 -8.66 5.52
CA GLN A 49 -6.78 -9.03 4.11
C GLN A 49 -8.26 -9.13 3.77
N SER A 50 -8.67 -8.47 2.69
CA SER A 50 -10.08 -8.38 2.26
C SER A 50 -10.40 -9.31 1.10
N ALA A 51 -9.38 -9.84 0.42
CA ALA A 51 -9.57 -10.75 -0.71
C ALA A 51 -10.06 -12.14 -0.25
N THR A 52 -11.33 -12.41 -0.52
CA THR A 52 -11.91 -13.74 -0.42
C THR A 52 -11.38 -14.64 -1.53
N SER A 53 -11.04 -15.89 -1.17
CA SER A 53 -10.52 -16.91 -2.07
C SER A 53 -11.45 -17.13 -3.28
N ALA A 54 -11.06 -16.66 -4.46
CA ALA A 54 -11.60 -17.18 -5.70
C ALA A 54 -10.75 -18.40 -6.10
N ASN A 55 -11.35 -19.60 -6.06
CA ASN A 55 -10.75 -20.90 -6.41
C ASN A 55 -9.88 -21.60 -5.36
N GLY A 56 -10.11 -21.36 -4.06
CA GLY A 56 -9.45 -22.13 -2.99
C GLY A 56 -7.98 -21.78 -2.72
N ALA A 57 -7.41 -20.81 -3.44
CA ALA A 57 -6.17 -20.14 -3.08
C ALA A 57 -6.53 -18.77 -2.46
N ALA A 58 -5.96 -18.47 -1.29
CA ALA A 58 -6.05 -17.13 -0.70
C ALA A 58 -5.32 -16.16 -1.64
N ILE A 59 -6.04 -15.21 -2.23
CA ILE A 59 -5.42 -14.18 -3.07
C ILE A 59 -4.79 -13.17 -2.12
N GLN A 60 -3.48 -12.96 -2.23
CA GLN A 60 -2.83 -11.90 -1.47
C GLN A 60 -3.21 -10.56 -2.09
N ASP A 61 -3.73 -9.65 -1.28
CA ASP A 61 -4.03 -8.28 -1.70
C ASP A 61 -3.05 -7.29 -1.07
N GLY A 62 -2.78 -6.18 -1.76
CA GLY A 62 -1.99 -5.08 -1.23
C GLY A 62 -2.84 -3.88 -0.81
N LEU A 63 -4.13 -4.10 -0.58
CA LEU A 63 -5.08 -3.01 -0.39
C LEU A 63 -4.79 -2.23 0.88
N PHE A 64 -4.36 -2.92 1.93
CA PHE A 64 -3.93 -2.35 3.21
C PHE A 64 -2.72 -1.41 3.13
N ARG A 65 -1.94 -1.44 2.04
CA ARG A 65 -0.79 -0.55 1.77
C ARG A 65 -1.01 0.38 0.60
N SER A 66 -2.18 0.30 -0.03
CA SER A 66 -2.50 1.19 -1.13
C SER A 66 -2.78 2.59 -0.60
N ASN A 67 -2.56 3.61 -1.41
CA ASN A 67 -2.95 4.98 -1.07
C ASN A 67 -4.50 5.17 -1.02
N MET A 68 -5.29 4.07 -1.05
CA MET A 68 -6.74 4.06 -0.89
C MET A 68 -7.19 3.85 0.56
N THR A 69 -6.36 3.26 1.42
CA THR A 69 -6.71 3.08 2.83
C THR A 69 -6.60 4.42 3.55
N PRO A 70 -7.61 4.79 4.37
CA PRO A 70 -7.46 5.90 5.31
C PRO A 70 -6.23 5.68 6.19
N ASP A 71 -5.60 6.77 6.62
CA ASP A 71 -4.58 6.70 7.67
C ASP A 71 -5.25 6.20 8.96
N ASP A 72 -5.14 4.90 9.21
CA ASP A 72 -5.68 4.21 10.39
C ASP A 72 -4.66 4.17 11.54
N THR A 73 -3.50 4.80 11.38
CA THR A 73 -2.44 4.82 12.39
C THR A 73 -2.96 5.28 13.74
N HIS A 74 -3.83 6.30 13.76
CA HIS A 74 -4.42 6.79 15.00
C HIS A 74 -5.42 5.80 15.62
N GLU A 75 -6.21 5.11 14.80
CA GLU A 75 -7.17 4.11 15.25
C GLU A 75 -6.46 2.86 15.76
N LEU A 76 -5.39 2.42 15.09
CA LEU A 76 -4.50 1.36 15.55
C LEU A 76 -3.84 1.73 16.88
N LEU A 77 -3.33 2.96 17.01
CA LEU A 77 -2.78 3.47 18.28
C LEU A 77 -3.81 3.48 19.42
N GLN A 78 -5.07 3.76 19.12
CA GLN A 78 -6.16 3.74 20.11
C GLN A 78 -6.59 2.32 20.45
N ALA A 79 -6.76 1.44 19.46
CA ALA A 79 -7.09 0.04 19.64
C ALA A 79 -6.00 -0.68 20.45
N SER A 80 -4.73 -0.41 20.16
CA SER A 80 -3.61 -0.96 20.91
C SER A 80 -3.52 -0.44 22.36
N LYS A 81 -4.13 0.71 22.71
CA LYS A 81 -4.21 1.18 24.10
C LYS A 81 -5.24 0.38 24.92
N LEU A 82 -6.23 -0.20 24.25
CA LEU A 82 -7.34 -0.93 24.88
C LEU A 82 -7.03 -2.41 25.08
N ASP A 83 -6.07 -2.96 24.32
CA ASP A 83 -5.62 -4.33 24.53
C ASP A 83 -4.67 -4.37 25.74
N ALA A 84 -5.15 -4.91 26.86
CA ALA A 84 -4.37 -5.10 28.09
C ALA A 84 -3.19 -6.07 27.91
N LYS A 85 -3.00 -6.62 26.71
CA LYS A 85 -1.89 -7.48 26.27
C LYS A 85 -0.87 -6.77 25.38
N ALA A 86 -0.98 -5.46 25.14
CA ALA A 86 0.07 -4.70 24.46
C ALA A 86 1.34 -4.71 25.31
N ASP A 87 2.21 -5.65 24.98
CA ASP A 87 3.26 -6.14 25.86
C ASP A 87 4.46 -5.19 25.77
N ARG A 88 4.53 -4.21 26.68
CA ARG A 88 5.69 -3.32 26.95
C ARG A 88 5.82 -2.07 26.06
N GLU A 89 5.93 -0.93 26.73
CA GLU A 89 6.46 0.31 26.14
C GLU A 89 7.98 0.36 26.32
N GLU A 90 8.68 0.84 25.30
CA GLU A 90 10.12 0.98 25.27
C GLU A 90 10.48 2.42 24.93
N ILE A 91 11.39 3.02 25.72
CA ILE A 91 11.89 4.36 25.45
C ILE A 91 13.28 4.23 24.82
N VAL A 92 13.37 4.64 23.55
CA VAL A 92 14.62 4.63 22.79
C VAL A 92 15.16 6.05 22.72
N LYS A 93 16.38 6.24 23.21
CA LYS A 93 17.15 7.48 23.01
C LYS A 93 18.08 7.29 21.83
N ALA A 94 18.01 8.19 20.85
CA ALA A 94 18.74 8.09 19.60
C ALA A 94 19.51 9.37 19.30
N LYS A 95 20.69 9.20 18.67
CA LYS A 95 21.44 10.31 18.07
C LYS A 95 20.79 10.75 16.75
N TYR A 96 20.29 9.79 15.99
CA TYR A 96 19.67 9.99 14.68
C TYR A 96 18.42 9.12 14.54
N MET A 97 17.43 9.62 13.81
CA MET A 97 16.22 8.88 13.45
C MET A 97 15.91 9.09 11.97
N LEU A 98 15.59 8.00 11.26
CA LEU A 98 15.18 8.03 9.86
C LEU A 98 13.72 7.56 9.74
N GLY A 99 12.83 8.47 9.36
CA GLY A 99 11.42 8.15 9.07
C GLY A 99 11.27 7.51 7.68
N ALA A 100 11.20 6.18 7.63
CA ALA A 100 10.96 5.40 6.41
C ALA A 100 9.62 4.65 6.46
N ASP A 101 8.62 5.27 7.07
CA ASP A 101 7.31 4.72 7.45
C ASP A 101 6.20 4.95 6.40
N GLY A 102 6.56 5.38 5.19
CA GLY A 102 5.68 5.34 4.00
C GLY A 102 4.84 6.59 3.76
N ALA A 103 3.81 6.46 2.91
CA ALA A 103 3.02 7.60 2.41
C ALA A 103 2.27 8.33 3.54
N HIS A 104 1.77 7.61 4.55
CA HIS A 104 1.12 8.14 5.74
C HIS A 104 2.08 8.32 6.92
N SER A 105 3.36 8.61 6.64
CA SER A 105 4.42 8.74 7.64
C SER A 105 3.97 9.46 8.92
N TRP A 106 3.96 8.70 10.02
CA TRP A 106 3.74 9.19 11.37
C TRP A 106 4.84 10.18 11.74
N VAL A 107 6.11 9.86 11.42
CA VAL A 107 7.26 10.73 11.72
C VAL A 107 7.10 12.10 11.05
N ARG A 108 6.74 12.13 9.76
CA ARG A 108 6.50 13.37 9.02
C ARG A 108 5.40 14.20 9.69
N ASN A 109 4.30 13.56 10.10
CA ASN A 109 3.18 14.23 10.74
C ASN A 109 3.57 14.81 12.12
N GLN A 110 4.37 14.09 12.92
CA GLN A 110 4.87 14.60 14.21
C GLN A 110 5.76 15.84 14.05
N LEU A 111 6.55 15.91 12.98
CA LEU A 111 7.38 17.07 12.67
C LEU A 111 6.58 18.25 12.06
N GLY A 112 5.28 18.09 11.85
CA GLY A 112 4.42 19.13 11.27
C GLY A 112 4.64 19.37 9.77
N PHE A 113 5.37 18.48 9.09
CA PHE A 113 5.59 18.60 7.65
C PHE A 113 4.33 18.20 6.87
N LYS A 114 3.86 19.10 6.03
CA LYS A 114 2.68 18.87 5.18
C LYS A 114 3.11 18.27 3.85
N LEU A 115 2.38 17.25 3.41
CA LEU A 115 2.52 16.74 2.06
C LEU A 115 1.60 17.56 1.16
N GLU A 116 2.20 18.38 0.31
CA GLU A 116 1.48 19.14 -0.71
C GLU A 116 1.31 18.27 -1.95
N GLY A 117 0.06 18.01 -2.32
CA GLY A 117 -0.30 17.19 -3.48
C GLY A 117 -1.80 16.96 -3.51
N ASP A 118 -2.35 16.81 -4.71
CA ASP A 118 -3.78 16.57 -4.90
C ASP A 118 -4.02 15.15 -5.42
N SER A 119 -4.98 14.46 -4.82
CA SER A 119 -5.45 13.18 -5.37
C SER A 119 -6.30 13.44 -6.60
N THR A 120 -5.98 12.82 -7.73
CA THR A 120 -6.90 12.82 -8.87
C THR A 120 -7.99 11.77 -8.71
N ASP A 121 -9.10 11.96 -9.41
CA ASP A 121 -10.20 10.99 -9.48
C ASP A 121 -9.88 9.76 -10.35
N TYR A 122 -8.65 9.65 -10.88
CA TYR A 122 -8.22 8.50 -11.67
C TYR A 122 -7.83 7.34 -10.75
N ILE A 123 -8.60 6.25 -10.83
CA ILE A 123 -8.34 5.02 -10.09
C ILE A 123 -7.69 4.01 -11.04
N TRP A 124 -6.62 3.38 -10.58
CA TRP A 124 -5.94 2.31 -11.29
C TRP A 124 -6.08 0.99 -10.52
N GLY A 125 -6.53 -0.05 -11.22
CA GLY A 125 -6.41 -1.43 -10.75
C GLY A 125 -5.06 -2.01 -11.14
N VAL A 126 -4.46 -2.80 -10.26
CA VAL A 126 -3.22 -3.54 -10.54
C VAL A 126 -3.52 -5.03 -10.41
N LEU A 127 -3.23 -5.78 -11.46
CA LEU A 127 -3.35 -7.25 -11.48
C LEU A 127 -2.02 -7.89 -11.83
N ASP A 128 -1.54 -8.79 -10.98
CA ASP A 128 -0.43 -9.70 -11.30
C ASP A 128 -0.99 -11.06 -11.69
N ILE A 129 -0.97 -11.35 -12.98
CA ILE A 129 -1.59 -12.54 -13.56
C ILE A 129 -0.63 -13.31 -14.45
N ILE A 130 -0.93 -14.59 -14.67
CA ILE A 130 -0.43 -15.34 -15.84
C ILE A 130 -1.50 -15.21 -16.93
N PRO A 131 -1.33 -14.30 -17.90
CA PRO A 131 -2.36 -14.00 -18.88
C PRO A 131 -2.48 -15.10 -19.94
N ILE A 132 -3.70 -15.33 -20.39
CA ILE A 132 -4.05 -16.07 -21.60
C ILE A 132 -4.68 -15.05 -22.54
N THR A 133 -3.95 -14.65 -23.57
CA THR A 133 -4.36 -13.61 -24.51
C THR A 133 -3.78 -13.85 -25.90
N ASP A 134 -4.48 -13.33 -26.90
CA ASP A 134 -4.01 -13.23 -28.29
C ASP A 134 -3.34 -11.88 -28.60
N PHE A 135 -3.16 -11.02 -27.59
CA PHE A 135 -2.42 -9.77 -27.73
C PHE A 135 -0.93 -10.06 -27.97
N PRO A 136 -0.35 -9.61 -29.11
CA PRO A 136 1.00 -10.01 -29.52
C PRO A 136 2.08 -9.55 -28.56
N ASP A 137 1.89 -8.38 -27.93
CA ASP A 137 2.93 -7.71 -27.16
C ASP A 137 2.78 -7.90 -25.65
N ILE A 138 2.02 -8.91 -25.19
CA ILE A 138 1.77 -9.15 -23.75
C ILE A 138 3.05 -9.41 -22.94
N ARG A 139 4.13 -9.84 -23.61
CA ARG A 139 5.45 -10.07 -23.01
C ARG A 139 6.42 -8.91 -23.19
N MET A 140 5.96 -7.78 -23.73
CA MET A 140 6.72 -6.55 -23.84
C MET A 140 6.11 -5.45 -22.98
N ARG A 141 6.93 -4.50 -22.53
CA ARG A 141 6.42 -3.31 -21.86
C ARG A 141 5.66 -2.48 -22.90
N CYS A 142 4.38 -2.25 -22.69
CA CYS A 142 3.57 -1.42 -23.59
C CYS A 142 2.53 -0.61 -22.82
N ALA A 143 2.12 0.49 -23.44
CA ALA A 143 1.00 1.32 -23.01
C ALA A 143 -0.07 1.26 -24.10
N ILE A 144 -1.27 0.85 -23.72
CA ILE A 144 -2.44 0.69 -24.59
C ILE A 144 -3.40 1.79 -24.20
N HIS A 145 -3.74 2.65 -25.17
CA HIS A 145 -4.80 3.66 -25.00
C HIS A 145 -5.96 3.29 -25.90
N SER A 146 -7.10 2.95 -25.30
CA SER A 146 -8.35 2.75 -26.03
C SER A 146 -8.99 4.10 -26.34
N ALA A 147 -9.76 4.18 -27.42
CA ALA A 147 -10.46 5.40 -27.83
C ALA A 147 -11.36 5.94 -26.71
N ASN A 148 -12.13 5.06 -26.06
CA ASN A 148 -13.16 5.44 -25.09
C ASN A 148 -13.13 4.64 -23.78
N ALA A 149 -12.35 3.55 -23.69
CA ALA A 149 -12.41 2.62 -22.55
C ALA A 149 -11.34 2.87 -21.48
N GLY A 150 -10.39 3.78 -21.72
CA GLY A 150 -9.27 4.06 -20.82
C GLY A 150 -7.94 3.46 -21.29
N SER A 151 -7.01 3.30 -20.35
CA SER A 151 -5.61 2.93 -20.63
C SER A 151 -5.17 1.70 -19.84
N VAL A 152 -4.34 0.85 -20.45
CA VAL A 152 -3.67 -0.27 -19.78
C VAL A 152 -2.17 -0.15 -19.99
N MET A 153 -1.39 -0.29 -18.92
CA MET A 153 0.06 -0.45 -19.01
C MET A 153 0.44 -1.88 -18.64
N VAL A 154 1.13 -2.54 -19.56
CA VAL A 154 1.60 -3.92 -19.43
C VAL A 154 3.05 -3.90 -18.98
N ILE A 155 3.33 -4.58 -17.86
CA ILE A 155 4.68 -4.75 -17.31
C ILE A 155 4.97 -6.26 -17.21
N PRO A 156 5.73 -6.83 -18.14
CA PRO A 156 6.13 -8.24 -18.06
C PRO A 156 6.97 -8.50 -16.82
N ARG A 157 6.67 -9.60 -16.12
CA ARG A 157 7.34 -10.05 -14.91
C ARG A 157 7.99 -11.41 -15.12
N GLU A 158 8.76 -11.83 -14.12
CA GLU A 158 9.35 -13.16 -13.97
C GLU A 158 8.29 -14.28 -13.94
N ASN A 159 8.70 -15.53 -14.11
CA ASN A 159 7.83 -16.72 -13.98
C ASN A 159 6.53 -16.69 -14.83
N LYS A 160 6.57 -16.04 -15.99
CA LYS A 160 5.43 -15.82 -16.91
C LYS A 160 4.33 -14.91 -16.35
N LEU A 161 4.55 -14.27 -15.20
CA LEU A 161 3.66 -13.23 -14.69
C LEU A 161 3.72 -12.00 -15.59
N VAL A 162 2.62 -11.27 -15.59
CA VAL A 162 2.47 -9.96 -16.21
C VAL A 162 1.66 -9.10 -15.26
N ARG A 163 2.20 -7.93 -14.93
CA ARG A 163 1.51 -6.91 -14.16
C ARG A 163 0.76 -5.99 -15.12
N LEU A 164 -0.53 -5.85 -14.91
CA LEU A 164 -1.39 -4.95 -15.65
C LEU A 164 -1.82 -3.80 -14.76
N TYR A 165 -1.45 -2.57 -15.13
CA TYR A 165 -2.04 -1.35 -14.59
C TYR A 165 -3.21 -0.96 -15.47
N ILE A 166 -4.41 -0.98 -14.91
CA ILE A 166 -5.66 -0.84 -15.67
C ILE A 166 -6.36 0.40 -15.15
N GLN A 167 -6.52 1.39 -16.01
CA GLN A 167 -7.29 2.58 -15.70
C GLN A 167 -8.77 2.19 -15.58
N LEU A 168 -9.35 2.44 -14.42
CA LEU A 168 -10.78 2.25 -14.22
C LEU A 168 -11.45 3.56 -14.61
N THR A 169 -12.22 3.55 -15.69
CA THR A 169 -13.04 4.70 -16.04
C THR A 169 -14.12 4.85 -14.97
N THR A 170 -14.20 6.05 -14.39
CA THR A 170 -15.23 6.50 -13.44
C THR A 170 -16.60 6.66 -14.13
N THR A 171 -16.92 5.79 -15.10
CA THR A 171 -18.10 5.83 -15.96
C THR A 171 -19.33 5.20 -15.33
N GLU A 172 -19.32 5.00 -14.02
CA GLU A 172 -20.54 5.01 -13.24
C GLU A 172 -20.40 6.12 -12.20
N LYS A 173 -20.64 7.36 -12.65
CA LYS A 173 -21.29 8.32 -11.77
C LYS A 173 -22.52 7.59 -11.24
N GLY A 174 -22.45 7.08 -10.00
CA GLY A 174 -23.66 6.69 -9.30
C GLY A 174 -24.64 7.85 -9.41
N GLU A 175 -25.92 7.54 -9.58
CA GLU A 175 -26.99 8.53 -9.55
C GLU A 175 -26.72 9.51 -8.39
N GLY A 176 -26.33 10.76 -8.71
CA GLY A 176 -26.02 11.79 -7.72
C GLY A 176 -24.55 12.24 -7.58
N GLY A 177 -23.60 11.76 -8.38
CA GLY A 177 -22.22 12.31 -8.38
C GLY A 177 -21.39 11.97 -7.13
N ALA A 178 -21.77 10.91 -6.42
CA ALA A 178 -21.01 10.40 -5.28
C ALA A 178 -19.71 9.71 -5.74
N LYS A 179 -18.65 9.84 -4.93
CA LYS A 179 -17.39 9.07 -5.07
C LYS A 179 -17.73 7.59 -5.24
N VAL A 180 -17.16 6.94 -6.27
CA VAL A 180 -17.33 5.50 -6.53
C VAL A 180 -17.17 4.72 -5.23
N ASP A 181 -18.13 3.84 -4.92
CA ASP A 181 -18.07 2.98 -3.74
C ASP A 181 -16.91 1.99 -3.91
N ARG A 182 -15.80 2.34 -3.27
CA ARG A 182 -14.48 1.71 -3.42
C ARG A 182 -14.50 0.25 -3.02
N SER A 183 -15.43 -0.16 -2.15
CA SER A 183 -15.62 -1.55 -1.71
C SER A 183 -16.04 -2.49 -2.83
N LYS A 184 -16.66 -1.97 -3.90
CA LYS A 184 -17.23 -2.76 -5.01
C LYS A 184 -16.24 -3.08 -6.12
N ILE A 185 -15.01 -2.56 -6.07
CA ILE A 185 -13.99 -2.82 -7.10
C ILE A 185 -13.34 -4.19 -6.85
N THR A 186 -13.96 -5.24 -7.39
CA THR A 186 -13.43 -6.61 -7.31
C THR A 186 -12.38 -6.87 -8.41
N PRO A 187 -11.53 -7.90 -8.27
CA PRO A 187 -10.60 -8.31 -9.34
C PRO A 187 -11.31 -8.56 -10.68
N GLN A 188 -12.55 -9.04 -10.64
CA GLN A 188 -13.38 -9.28 -11.82
C GLN A 188 -13.71 -7.98 -12.56
N VAL A 189 -14.12 -6.92 -11.85
CA VAL A 189 -14.39 -5.61 -12.45
C VAL A 189 -13.14 -5.01 -13.08
N ILE A 190 -11.97 -5.21 -12.45
CA ILE A 190 -10.69 -4.77 -13.00
C ILE A 190 -10.35 -5.54 -14.28
N LEU A 191 -10.56 -6.86 -14.31
CA LEU A 191 -10.34 -7.68 -15.50
C LEU A 191 -11.28 -7.28 -16.65
N GLU A 192 -12.57 -7.10 -16.37
CA GLU A 192 -13.57 -6.67 -17.37
C GLU A 192 -13.21 -5.32 -17.98
N SER A 193 -12.67 -4.40 -17.17
CA SER A 193 -12.16 -3.12 -17.65
C SER A 193 -10.95 -3.31 -18.58
N ALA A 194 -10.02 -4.19 -18.23
CA ALA A 194 -8.89 -4.53 -19.09
C ALA A 194 -9.33 -5.15 -20.42
N GLN A 195 -10.30 -6.07 -20.39
CA GLN A 195 -10.88 -6.69 -21.59
C GLN A 195 -11.51 -5.66 -22.53
N ARG A 196 -12.20 -4.65 -21.98
CA ARG A 196 -12.77 -3.54 -22.77
C ARG A 196 -11.68 -2.67 -23.41
N ILE A 197 -10.60 -2.39 -22.67
CA ILE A 197 -9.49 -1.55 -23.18
C ILE A 197 -8.68 -2.28 -24.26
N MET A 198 -8.45 -3.57 -24.10
CA MET A 198 -7.65 -4.38 -25.02
C MET A 198 -8.43 -4.92 -26.23
N ALA A 199 -9.73 -4.63 -26.35
CA ALA A 199 -10.51 -5.06 -27.50
C ALA A 199 -9.87 -4.60 -28.84
N PRO A 200 -9.80 -5.47 -29.87
CA PRO A 200 -10.49 -6.75 -30.01
C PRO A 200 -9.75 -7.96 -29.42
N TYR A 201 -8.59 -7.77 -28.79
CA TYR A 201 -7.82 -8.86 -28.19
C TYR A 201 -8.52 -9.43 -26.96
N LYS A 202 -8.48 -10.76 -26.81
CA LYS A 202 -9.07 -11.48 -25.68
C LYS A 202 -8.06 -11.52 -24.53
N LEU A 203 -8.53 -11.29 -23.31
CA LEU A 203 -7.70 -11.40 -22.11
C LEU A 203 -8.43 -12.23 -21.06
N THR A 204 -7.85 -13.37 -20.68
CA THR A 204 -8.21 -14.14 -19.48
C THR A 204 -6.94 -14.47 -18.70
N TYR A 205 -7.05 -15.11 -17.54
CA TYR A 205 -5.88 -15.50 -16.75
C TYR A 205 -6.01 -16.92 -16.21
N ARG A 206 -4.86 -17.57 -16.00
CA ARG A 206 -4.79 -18.89 -15.34
C ARG A 206 -4.61 -18.78 -13.83
N VAL A 207 -3.76 -17.84 -13.41
CA VAL A 207 -3.40 -17.59 -12.01
C VAL A 207 -3.47 -16.10 -11.76
N LEU A 208 -4.05 -15.72 -10.63
CA LEU A 208 -4.02 -14.38 -10.06
C LEU A 208 -3.20 -14.45 -8.78
N ASP A 209 -2.02 -13.84 -8.82
CA ASP A 209 -1.04 -13.90 -7.73
C ASP A 209 -1.27 -12.76 -6.73
N TRP A 210 -1.54 -11.56 -7.23
CA TRP A 210 -1.73 -10.36 -6.41
C TRP A 210 -2.65 -9.33 -7.06
N VAL A 211 -3.41 -8.61 -6.23
CA VAL A 211 -4.28 -7.51 -6.66
C VAL A 211 -4.15 -6.29 -5.74
N CYS A 212 -4.19 -5.10 -6.33
CA CYS A 212 -4.25 -3.85 -5.59
C CYS A 212 -5.03 -2.79 -6.38
N ARG A 213 -5.48 -1.75 -5.67
CA ARG A 213 -6.21 -0.60 -6.22
C ARG A 213 -5.48 0.64 -5.74
N THR A 214 -5.02 1.50 -6.65
CA THR A 214 -4.26 2.70 -6.29
C THR A 214 -4.87 3.94 -6.96
N PRO A 215 -5.15 5.02 -6.23
CA PRO A 215 -5.48 6.29 -6.82
C PRO A 215 -4.20 6.91 -7.39
N MET A 216 -4.33 7.69 -8.45
CA MET A 216 -3.21 8.49 -8.95
C MET A 216 -3.10 9.77 -8.11
N ALA A 217 -1.97 9.91 -7.42
CA ALA A 217 -1.56 11.16 -6.79
C ALA A 217 -0.66 11.93 -7.77
N VAL A 218 -0.85 13.24 -7.87
CA VAL A 218 -0.03 14.18 -8.64
C VAL A 218 0.49 15.30 -7.76
#